data_AF-A0A101HI41-F1
#
_entry.id   AF-A0A101HI41-F1
#
_cell.length_a   1.000
_cell.length_b   1.000
_cell.length_c   1.000
_cell.angle_alpha   90.00
_cell.angle_beta   90.00
_cell.angle_gamma   90.00
#
_symmetry.space_group_name_H-M   'P 1'
#
loop_
_entity.id
_entity.type
_entity.pdbx_description
1 polymer ?
#
loop_
_entity_poly.entity_id
_entity_poly.type
_entity_poly.pdbx_seq_one_letter_code
_entity_poly.pdbx_strand_id
1 'polypeptide(L)'
;VVSYKEYDYKGGLQILPIENAKGLEFDSVIIADLNSNYYDEDELSIRLLYVGITRALHRVFVITKKNDSVTEVLLNIDTLP
;
A
#
# COMPACT_ATOMS: atom_id res chain seq x y z
N VAL A 1 -9.31 16.54 -5.15
CA VAL A 1 -8.47 16.20 -3.97
C VAL A 1 -9.41 15.70 -2.88
N VAL A 2 -9.27 14.44 -2.45
CA VAL A 2 -10.07 13.88 -1.35
C VAL A 2 -9.35 14.20 -0.04
N SER A 3 -10.06 14.75 0.95
CA SER A 3 -9.47 15.10 2.25
C SER A 3 -9.36 13.88 3.14
N TYR A 4 -8.19 13.64 3.72
CA TYR A 4 -8.02 12.71 4.84
C TYR A 4 -8.59 13.34 6.13
N LYS A 5 -9.32 12.56 6.93
CA LYS A 5 -9.44 12.80 8.38
C LYS A 5 -9.31 11.46 9.09
N GLU A 6 -8.63 11.48 10.22
CA GLU A 6 -8.25 10.29 11.00
C GLU A 6 -9.45 9.39 11.36
N TYR A 7 -10.64 9.97 11.50
CA TYR A 7 -11.89 9.27 11.81
C TYR A 7 -12.94 9.34 10.68
N ASP A 8 -12.55 9.61 9.44
CA ASP A 8 -13.50 9.72 8.32
C ASP A 8 -13.87 8.36 7.71
N TYR A 9 -14.36 7.44 8.55
CA TYR A 9 -14.91 6.19 8.07
C TYR A 9 -16.26 6.45 7.36
N LYS A 10 -16.27 6.36 6.03
CA LYS A 10 -17.47 6.61 5.20
C LYS A 10 -18.31 5.35 4.98
N GLY A 11 -18.47 4.51 6.00
CA GLY A 11 -19.35 3.32 5.92
C GLY A 11 -18.87 2.25 4.94
N GLY A 12 -17.56 1.99 4.89
CA GLY A 12 -16.96 0.93 4.07
C GLY A 12 -15.73 1.37 3.27
N LEU A 13 -15.46 2.67 3.22
CA LEU A 13 -14.24 3.24 2.64
C LEU A 13 -13.52 4.08 3.68
N GLN A 14 -12.22 3.83 3.84
CA GLN A 14 -11.32 4.65 4.62
C GLN A 14 -10.07 4.92 3.79
N ILE A 15 -9.69 6.20 3.71
CA ILE A 15 -8.44 6.64 3.08
C ILE A 15 -7.55 7.09 4.22
N LEU A 16 -6.30 6.64 4.25
CA LEU A 16 -5.33 7.02 5.26
C LEU A 16 -3.89 6.83 4.75
N PRO A 17 -2.92 7.55 5.32
CA PRO A 17 -1.50 7.22 5.18
C PRO A 17 -1.22 5.80 5.73
N ILE A 18 -0.26 5.08 5.14
CA ILE A 18 0.03 3.68 5.50
C ILE A 18 0.49 3.55 6.97
N GLU A 19 1.24 4.52 7.48
CA GLU A 19 1.73 4.55 8.86
C GLU A 19 0.61 4.52 9.90
N ASN A 20 -0.58 5.02 9.54
CA ASN A 20 -1.74 5.07 10.41
C ASN A 20 -2.64 3.82 10.29
N ALA A 21 -2.27 2.85 9.46
CA ALA A 21 -3.05 1.63 9.25
C ALA A 21 -2.80 0.56 10.32
N LYS A 22 -1.81 0.76 11.20
CA LYS A 22 -1.42 -0.22 12.22
C LYS A 22 -2.58 -0.52 13.18
N GLY A 23 -2.91 -1.80 13.33
CA GLY A 23 -4.00 -2.25 14.21
C GLY A 23 -5.40 -2.16 13.59
N LEU A 24 -5.51 -1.70 12.34
CA LEU A 24 -6.72 -1.82 11.53
C LEU A 24 -6.64 -3.06 10.66
N GLU A 25 -7.80 -3.59 10.27
CA GLU A 25 -7.93 -4.71 9.33
C GLU A 25 -9.02 -4.36 8.32
N PHE A 26 -8.78 -4.71 7.06
CA PHE A 26 -9.68 -4.40 5.95
C PHE A 26 -9.92 -5.66 5.13
N ASP A 27 -11.14 -5.81 4.60
CA ASP A 27 -11.45 -6.89 3.65
C ASP A 27 -10.53 -6.82 2.42
N SER A 28 -10.39 -5.61 1.88
CA SER A 28 -9.57 -5.29 0.72
C SER A 28 -8.80 -3.99 0.94
N VAL A 29 -7.55 -3.94 0.49
CA VAL A 29 -6.68 -2.74 0.56
C VAL A 29 -6.30 -2.30 -0.84
N ILE A 30 -6.26 -0.99 -1.06
CA ILE A 30 -5.71 -0.37 -2.28
C ILE A 30 -4.50 0.46 -1.85
N ILE A 31 -3.30 0.08 -2.30
CA ILE A 31 -2.10 0.92 -2.19
C ILE A 31 -2.10 1.85 -3.40
N ALA A 32 -2.42 3.11 -3.14
CA ALA A 32 -2.43 4.14 -4.16
C ALA A 32 -1.00 4.63 -4.43
N ASP A 33 -0.67 4.77 -5.71
CA ASP A 33 0.53 5.47 -6.20
C ASP A 33 1.87 4.92 -5.69
N LEU A 34 2.02 3.58 -5.74
CA LEU A 34 3.26 2.90 -5.39
C LEU A 34 4.31 3.10 -6.48
N ASN A 35 5.10 4.17 -6.36
CA ASN A 35 6.13 4.56 -7.33
C ASN A 35 7.48 4.80 -6.66
N SER A 36 8.55 4.58 -7.41
CA SER A 36 9.96 4.81 -7.04
C SER A 36 10.28 6.20 -6.51
N ASN A 37 9.49 7.23 -6.87
CA ASN A 37 9.67 8.58 -6.33
C ASN A 37 9.30 8.71 -4.84
N TYR A 38 8.53 7.76 -4.31
CA TYR A 38 8.00 7.78 -2.94
C TYR A 38 8.43 6.55 -2.13
N TYR A 39 8.70 5.44 -2.80
CA TYR A 39 9.10 4.17 -2.20
C TYR A 39 10.38 3.70 -2.86
N ASP A 40 11.47 3.71 -2.09
CA ASP A 40 12.76 3.16 -2.49
C ASP A 40 12.97 1.77 -1.86
N GLU A 41 14.11 1.13 -2.16
CA GLU A 41 14.52 -0.15 -1.54
C GLU A 41 15.05 0.01 -0.10
N ASP A 42 14.73 1.13 0.55
CA ASP A 42 15.12 1.39 1.93
C ASP A 42 14.22 0.63 2.94
N GLU A 43 14.75 0.40 4.14
CA GLU A 43 14.09 -0.38 5.18
C GLU A 43 12.72 0.20 5.59
N LEU A 44 12.58 1.53 5.61
CA LEU A 44 11.34 2.18 6.02
C LEU A 44 10.24 1.96 4.97
N SER A 45 10.56 2.15 3.70
CA SER A 45 9.66 1.88 2.57
C SER A 45 9.17 0.42 2.58
N ILE A 46 10.09 -0.52 2.78
CA ILE A 46 9.76 -1.95 2.89
C ILE A 46 8.83 -2.22 4.08
N ARG A 47 9.12 -1.66 5.26
CA ARG A 47 8.26 -1.82 6.44
C ARG A 47 6.86 -1.25 6.24
N LEU A 48 6.75 -0.08 5.63
CA LEU A 48 5.45 0.55 5.36
C LEU A 48 4.63 -0.33 4.40
N LEU A 49 5.24 -0.79 3.30
CA LEU A 49 4.58 -1.70 2.36
C LEU A 49 4.13 -3.00 3.03
N TYR A 50 4.98 -3.61 3.86
CA TYR A 50 4.63 -4.79 4.64
C TYR A 50 3.42 -4.53 5.55
N VAL A 51 3.41 -3.40 6.26
CA VAL A 51 2.27 -3.00 7.10
C VAL A 51 1.01 -2.91 6.25
N GLY A 52 1.04 -2.16 5.14
CA GLY A 52 -0.11 -1.94 4.26
C GLY A 52 -0.67 -3.24 3.65
N ILE A 53 0.21 -4.08 3.10
CA ILE A 53 -0.14 -5.38 2.50
C ILE A 53 -0.80 -6.29 3.54
N THR A 54 -0.23 -6.39 4.75
CA THR A 54 -0.75 -7.27 5.82
C THR A 54 -2.01 -6.76 6.52
N ARG A 55 -2.56 -5.59 6.13
CA ARG A 55 -3.89 -5.18 6.62
C ARG A 55 -5.04 -5.79 5.82
N ALA A 56 -4.77 -6.30 4.61
CA ALA A 56 -5.79 -6.93 3.77
C ALA A 56 -6.07 -8.37 4.21
N LEU A 57 -7.33 -8.68 4.44
CA LEU A 57 -7.78 -10.05 4.74
C LEU A 57 -7.92 -10.91 3.49
N HIS A 58 -8.40 -10.34 2.38
CA HIS A 58 -8.69 -11.11 1.17
C HIS A 58 -7.95 -10.63 -0.06
N ARG A 59 -7.84 -9.31 -0.29
CA ARG A 59 -7.28 -8.77 -1.54
C ARG A 59 -6.45 -7.51 -1.33
N VAL A 60 -5.31 -7.46 -2.01
CA VAL A 60 -4.48 -6.25 -2.16
C VAL A 60 -4.51 -5.84 -3.62
N PHE A 61 -4.80 -4.56 -3.85
CA PHE A 61 -4.66 -3.92 -5.14
C PHE A 61 -3.54 -2.89 -5.06
N VAL A 62 -2.65 -2.91 -6.04
CA VAL A 62 -1.53 -1.95 -6.14
C VAL A 62 -1.73 -1.13 -7.41
N ILE A 63 -1.69 0.19 -7.25
CA ILE A 63 -1.70 1.11 -8.38
C ILE A 63 -0.32 1.72 -8.47
N THR A 64 0.33 1.56 -9.62
CA THR A 64 1.67 2.06 -9.88
C THR A 64 1.72 2.70 -11.27
N LYS A 65 2.68 3.61 -11.47
CA LYS A 65 2.94 4.21 -12.76
C LYS A 65 3.53 3.16 -13.71
N LYS A 66 3.08 3.19 -14.96
CA LYS A 66 3.63 2.32 -16.00
C LYS A 66 5.15 2.51 -16.14
N ASN A 67 5.88 1.39 -16.17
CA ASN A 67 7.34 1.32 -16.26
C ASN A 67 8.10 1.93 -15.06
N ASP A 68 7.50 1.91 -13.87
CA ASP A 68 8.20 2.27 -12.63
C ASP A 68 9.04 1.09 -12.12
N SER A 69 10.24 1.34 -11.62
CA SER A 69 11.16 0.28 -11.14
C SER A 69 10.58 -0.54 -10.00
N VAL A 70 9.71 0.04 -9.15
CA VAL A 70 9.03 -0.69 -8.09
C VAL A 70 8.09 -1.77 -8.65
N THR A 71 7.55 -1.56 -9.86
CA THR A 71 6.70 -2.55 -10.53
C THR A 71 7.50 -3.81 -10.86
N GLU A 72 8.75 -3.66 -11.30
CA GLU A 72 9.63 -4.79 -11.64
C GLU A 72 9.93 -5.63 -10.39
N VAL A 73 10.24 -4.97 -9.26
CA VAL A 73 10.48 -5.65 -7.99
C VAL A 73 9.27 -6.45 -7.54
N LEU A 74 8.06 -5.87 -7.59
CA LEU A 74 6.83 -6.53 -7.17
C LEU A 74 6.44 -7.71 -8.06
N LEU A 75 6.60 -7.59 -9.38
CA LEU A 75 6.28 -8.66 -10.34
C LEU A 75 7.28 -9.82 -10.31
N ASN A 76 8.51 -9.56 -9.85
CA ASN A 76 9.55 -10.58 -9.73
C ASN A 76 9.50 -11.34 -8.39
N ILE A 77 8.54 -11.06 -7.50
CA ILE A 77 8.40 -11.78 -6.22
C ILE A 77 8.17 -13.29 -6.41
N ASP A 78 7.50 -13.70 -7.50
CA ASP A 78 7.30 -15.11 -7.83
C ASP A 78 8.59 -15.81 -8.34
N THR A 79 9.69 -15.07 -8.50
CA THR A 79 10.98 -15.56 -9.01
C THR A 79 12.12 -15.51 -7.98
N LEU A 80 11.85 -15.01 -6.77
CA LEU A 80 12.79 -15.11 -5.66
C LEU A 80 12.81 -16.57 -5.14
N PRO A 81 14.00 -17.15 -4.91
CA PRO A 81 14.15 -18.56 -4.57
C PRO A 81 13.54 -18.95 -3.22
#